data_AF-A0A2E3DU23-F1
#
_entry.id   AF-A0A2E3DU23-F1
#
_cell.length_a   1.000
_cell.length_b   1.000
_cell.length_c   1.000
_cell.angle_alpha   90.00
_cell.angle_beta   90.00
_cell.angle_gamma   90.00
#
_symmetry.space_group_name_H-M   'P 1'
#
loop_
_entity.id
_entity.type
_entity.pdbx_description
1 polymer ?
#
loop_
_entity_poly.entity_id
_entity_poly.type
_entity_poly.pdbx_seq_one_letter_code
_entity_poly.pdbx_strand_id
1 'polypeptide(L)'
;MKKINLTIVIVLVILFQNSCATLNRAHGEIHYNNNISKGQELQDLKKALVDGAINQEEYNVMKEKIINDTYKKEIIDKLGDDNDGNVNRKASFNIEL
;
A
#
# COMPACT_ATOMS: atom_id res chain seq x y z
N MET A 1 -6.96 22.27 49.83
CA MET A 1 -7.31 22.89 48.52
C MET A 1 -6.20 22.74 47.49
N LYS A 2 -4.95 23.20 47.71
CA LYS A 2 -3.86 23.09 46.71
C LYS A 2 -3.54 21.66 46.24
N LYS A 3 -3.57 20.66 47.13
CA LYS A 3 -3.31 19.25 46.80
C LYS A 3 -4.41 18.62 45.93
N ILE A 4 -5.67 18.99 46.17
CA ILE A 4 -6.83 18.50 45.39
C ILE A 4 -6.76 19.04 43.95
N ASN A 5 -6.38 20.31 43.78
CA ASN A 5 -6.18 20.91 42.46
C ASN A 5 -5.04 20.23 41.69
N LEU A 6 -3.95 19.84 42.36
CA LEU A 6 -2.84 19.12 41.73
C LEU A 6 -3.27 17.74 41.23
N THR A 7 -4.04 16.99 42.04
CA THR A 7 -4.56 15.67 41.65
C THR A 7 -5.48 15.75 40.44
N ILE A 8 -6.36 16.77 40.37
CA ILE A 8 -7.27 16.96 39.23
C ILE A 8 -6.47 17.24 37.94
N VAL A 9 -5.43 18.06 38.02
CA VAL A 9 -4.56 18.35 36.86
C VAL A 9 -3.86 17.10 36.35
N ILE A 10 -3.36 16.24 37.25
CA ILE A 10 -2.70 14.99 36.88
C ILE A 10 -3.69 14.03 36.19
N VAL A 11 -4.90 13.90 36.73
CA VAL A 11 -5.95 13.05 36.13
C VAL A 11 -6.34 13.55 34.74
N LEU A 12 -6.48 14.87 34.55
CA LEU A 12 -6.77 15.46 33.25
C LEU A 12 -5.67 15.12 32.24
N VAL A 13 -4.39 15.30 32.60
CA VAL A 13 -3.26 14.97 31.72
C VAL A 13 -3.30 13.49 31.30
N ILE A 14 -3.57 12.57 32.23
CA ILE A 14 -3.66 11.13 31.92
C ILE A 14 -4.81 10.86 30.93
N LEU A 15 -5.98 11.48 31.11
CA LEU A 15 -7.12 11.31 30.21
C LEU A 15 -6.87 11.89 28.81
N PHE A 16 -6.16 13.01 28.70
CA PHE A 16 -5.76 13.59 27.41
C PHE A 16 -4.76 12.71 26.66
N GLN A 17 -3.80 12.08 27.35
CA GLN A 17 -2.82 11.19 26.70
C GLN A 17 -3.42 9.85 26.26
N ASN A 18 -4.40 9.32 26.99
CA ASN A 18 -5.08 8.07 26.60
C ASN A 18 -6.09 8.25 25.44
N SER A 19 -6.45 9.49 25.10
CA SER A 19 -7.33 9.79 23.97
C SER A 19 -6.66 9.57 22.60
N CYS A 20 -5.32 9.47 22.56
CA CYS A 20 -4.56 9.09 21.36
C CYS A 20 -4.22 7.59 21.29
N ALA A 21 -4.50 6.81 22.34
CA ALA A 21 -4.12 5.39 22.43
C ALA A 21 -5.22 4.43 21.93
N THR A 22 -6.40 4.93 21.54
CA THR A 22 -7.38 4.13 20.77
C THR A 22 -6.93 4.06 19.31
N LEU A 23 -5.78 3.41 19.10
CA LEU A 23 -5.23 3.04 17.81
C LEU A 23 -6.18 2.02 17.18
N ASN A 24 -7.22 2.52 16.52
CA ASN A 24 -7.99 1.75 15.57
C ASN A 24 -6.98 1.22 14.56
N ARG A 25 -6.77 -0.10 14.55
CA ARG A 25 -5.90 -0.81 13.61
C ARG A 25 -6.09 -0.17 12.25
N ALA A 26 -5.10 0.61 11.80
CA ALA A 26 -5.25 1.46 10.62
C ALA A 26 -5.40 0.54 9.42
N HIS A 27 -6.63 0.20 9.06
CA HIS A 27 -6.95 -0.62 7.91
C HIS A 27 -6.73 0.25 6.68
N GLY A 28 -5.47 0.49 6.33
CA GLY A 28 -5.07 1.34 5.23
C GLY A 28 -5.40 0.64 3.92
N GLU A 29 -6.55 0.96 3.33
CA GLU A 29 -6.90 0.49 1.99
C GLU A 29 -5.88 1.04 0.98
N ILE A 30 -5.18 0.15 0.28
CA ILE A 30 -4.26 0.53 -0.80
C ILE A 30 -5.09 0.72 -2.06
N HIS A 31 -5.35 1.97 -2.43
CA HIS A 31 -6.00 2.30 -3.69
C HIS A 31 -4.94 2.36 -4.80
N TYR A 32 -4.74 1.27 -5.53
CA TYR A 32 -3.88 1.26 -6.71
C TYR A 32 -4.62 1.87 -7.90
N ASN A 33 -4.17 3.04 -8.34
CA ASN A 33 -4.69 3.69 -9.53
C ASN A 33 -3.55 3.85 -10.57
N ASN A 34 -3.60 3.08 -11.66
CA ASN A 34 -2.69 3.25 -12.78
C ASN A 34 -3.30 4.21 -13.79
N ASN A 35 -2.70 5.40 -13.92
CA ASN A 35 -3.11 6.41 -14.90
C ASN A 35 -2.47 6.22 -16.28
N ILE A 36 -1.57 5.25 -16.43
CA ILE A 36 -0.92 4.96 -17.71
C ILE A 36 -1.68 3.83 -18.40
N SER A 37 -2.00 4.04 -19.68
CA SER A 37 -2.62 3.01 -20.50
C SER A 37 -1.61 1.94 -20.88
N LYS A 38 -2.06 0.69 -21.06
CA LYS A 38 -1.22 -0.41 -21.58
C LYS A 38 -0.52 -0.03 -22.88
N GLY A 39 -1.19 0.74 -23.76
CA GLY A 39 -0.60 1.18 -25.02
C GLY A 39 0.62 2.09 -24.80
N GLN A 40 0.56 2.96 -23.80
CA GLN A 40 1.66 3.85 -23.46
C GLN A 40 2.81 3.11 -22.78
N GLU A 41 2.52 2.17 -21.87
CA GLU A 41 3.54 1.28 -21.30
C GLU A 41 4.27 0.46 -22.38
N LEU A 42 3.55 -0.04 -23.38
CA LEU A 42 4.14 -0.78 -24.51
C LEU A 42 4.98 0.12 -25.43
N GLN A 43 4.59 1.38 -25.60
CA GLN A 43 5.36 2.36 -26.37
C GLN A 43 6.68 2.69 -25.68
N ASP A 44 6.64 2.91 -24.36
CA ASP A 44 7.83 3.17 -23.55
C ASP A 44 8.74 1.94 -23.51
N LEU A 45 8.17 0.74 -23.39
CA LEU A 45 8.91 -0.51 -23.45
C LEU A 45 9.62 -0.69 -24.81
N LYS A 46 8.94 -0.35 -25.91
CA LYS A 46 9.55 -0.39 -27.25
C LYS A 46 10.68 0.64 -27.37
N LYS A 47 10.51 1.81 -26.79
CA LYS A 47 11.56 2.84 -26.78
C LYS A 47 12.79 2.37 -26.01
N ALA A 48 12.62 1.75 -24.84
CA ALA A 48 13.71 1.18 -24.06
C ALA A 48 14.50 0.11 -24.84
N LEU A 49 13.82 -0.73 -25.63
CA LEU A 49 14.48 -1.69 -26.52
C LEU A 49 15.29 -1.00 -27.63
N VAL A 50 14.73 0.02 -28.27
CA VAL A 50 15.40 0.79 -29.33
C VAL A 50 16.62 1.54 -28.79
N ASP A 51 16.50 2.09 -27.59
CA ASP A 51 17.59 2.82 -26.91
C ASP A 51 18.66 1.87 -26.35
N GLY A 52 18.49 0.55 -26.48
CA GLY A 52 19.42 -0.48 -26.01
C GLY A 52 19.47 -0.62 -24.48
N ALA A 53 18.50 -0.05 -23.77
CA ALA A 53 18.41 -0.14 -22.31
C ALA A 53 17.98 -1.53 -21.83
N ILE A 54 17.29 -2.29 -22.70
CA ILE A 54 16.89 -3.68 -22.47
C ILE A 54 17.17 -4.51 -23.73
N ASN A 55 17.28 -5.81 -23.56
CA ASN A 55 17.43 -6.75 -24.67
C ASN A 55 16.07 -7.31 -25.16
N GLN A 56 16.10 -8.08 -26.25
CA GLN A 56 14.88 -8.61 -26.88
C GLN A 56 14.14 -9.62 -26.00
N GLU A 57 14.84 -10.39 -25.16
CA GLU A 57 14.25 -11.36 -24.24
C GLU A 57 13.49 -10.63 -23.13
N GLU A 58 14.12 -9.64 -22.49
CA GLU A 58 13.52 -8.77 -21.49
C GLU A 58 12.29 -8.03 -22.04
N TYR A 59 12.38 -7.53 -23.28
CA TYR A 59 11.26 -6.91 -23.97
C TYR A 59 10.08 -7.87 -24.12
N ASN A 60 10.31 -9.11 -24.54
CA ASN A 60 9.25 -10.10 -24.75
C ASN A 60 8.56 -10.47 -23.43
N VAL A 61 9.34 -10.71 -22.38
CA VAL A 61 8.82 -11.03 -21.04
C VAL A 61 7.98 -9.87 -20.50
N MET A 62 8.48 -8.64 -20.60
CA MET A 62 7.77 -7.47 -20.10
C MET A 62 6.52 -7.17 -20.91
N LYS A 63 6.58 -7.33 -22.24
CA LYS A 63 5.40 -7.16 -23.11
C LYS A 63 4.26 -8.08 -22.69
N GLU A 64 4.55 -9.37 -22.48
CA GLU A 64 3.54 -10.34 -22.05
C GLU A 64 2.95 -9.99 -20.69
N LYS A 65 3.78 -9.56 -19.74
CA LYS A 65 3.28 -9.18 -18.42
C LYS A 65 2.42 -7.88 -18.47
N ILE A 66 2.70 -6.92 -19.36
CA ILE A 66 1.85 -5.71 -19.57
C ILE A 66 0.49 -6.11 -20.13
N ILE A 67 0.48 -6.95 -21.17
CA ILE A 67 -0.75 -7.39 -21.82
C ILE A 67 -1.63 -8.14 -20.83
N ASN A 68 -1.05 -9.05 -20.05
CA ASN A 68 -1.77 -9.94 -19.14
C ASN A 68 -2.08 -9.34 -17.75
N ASP A 69 -1.73 -8.08 -17.48
CA ASP A 69 -1.84 -7.43 -16.16
C ASP A 69 -1.16 -8.22 -15.01
N THR A 70 -0.14 -9.02 -15.34
CA THR A 70 0.47 -9.96 -14.38
C THR A 70 1.08 -9.23 -13.18
N TYR A 71 1.58 -8.00 -13.35
CA TYR A 71 2.12 -7.18 -12.25
C TYR A 71 1.10 -6.85 -11.18
N LYS A 72 -0.14 -6.56 -11.59
CA LYS A 72 -1.20 -6.21 -10.64
C LYS A 72 -1.51 -7.42 -9.77
N LYS A 73 -1.55 -8.61 -10.37
CA LYS A 73 -1.72 -9.87 -9.64
C LYS A 73 -0.53 -10.14 -8.71
N GLU A 74 0.71 -10.01 -9.19
CA GLU A 74 1.90 -10.19 -8.35
C GLU A 74 1.95 -9.21 -7.17
N ILE A 75 1.55 -7.94 -7.36
CA ILE A 75 1.47 -6.94 -6.29
C ILE A 75 0.36 -7.30 -5.31
N ILE A 76 -0.83 -7.65 -5.79
CA ILE A 76 -1.97 -8.05 -4.94
C ILE A 76 -1.64 -9.32 -4.15
N ASP A 77 -0.97 -10.30 -4.78
CA ASP A 77 -0.61 -11.57 -4.16
C ASP A 77 0.49 -11.37 -3.10
N LYS A 78 1.51 -10.53 -3.38
CA LYS A 78 2.53 -10.15 -2.37
C LYS A 78 1.96 -9.36 -1.20
N LEU A 79 0.89 -8.60 -1.42
CA LEU A 79 0.17 -7.86 -0.39
C LEU A 79 -0.92 -8.69 0.32
N GLY A 80 -1.21 -9.89 -0.21
CA GLY A 80 -2.33 -10.74 0.19
C GLY A 80 -1.94 -11.94 1.03
N ASP A 81 -0.76 -11.94 1.66
CA ASP A 81 -0.30 -13.03 2.53
C ASP A 81 -0.92 -12.96 3.93
N ASP A 82 -2.24 -12.75 3.97
CA ASP A 82 -3.12 -13.00 5.11
C ASP A 82 -4.46 -13.51 4.55
N ASN A 83 -4.47 -14.79 4.20
CA ASN A 83 -5.56 -15.74 4.40
C ASN A 83 -7.00 -15.17 4.35
N ASP A 84 -7.62 -15.04 3.18
CA ASP A 84 -9.04 -15.39 3.00
C ASP A 84 -9.55 -15.31 1.54
N GLY A 85 -10.29 -16.34 1.15
CA GLY A 85 -10.86 -16.56 -0.19
C GLY A 85 -12.07 -15.68 -0.51
N ASN A 86 -11.93 -14.34 -0.47
CA ASN A 86 -13.00 -13.42 -0.85
C ASN A 86 -12.52 -12.38 -1.89
N VAL A 87 -13.29 -12.22 -2.97
CA VAL A 87 -12.99 -11.44 -4.19
C VAL A 87 -13.19 -9.92 -3.99
N ASN A 88 -13.06 -9.43 -2.77
CA ASN A 88 -12.98 -8.00 -2.44
C ASN A 88 -11.84 -7.78 -1.45
N ARG A 89 -10.62 -7.81 -1.96
CA ARG A 89 -9.39 -7.84 -1.14
C ARG A 89 -9.01 -6.43 -0.71
N LYS A 90 -9.36 -6.11 0.53
CA LYS A 90 -8.88 -4.96 1.30
C LYS A 90 -7.49 -5.31 1.84
N ALA A 91 -6.46 -4.61 1.39
CA ALA A 91 -5.15 -4.68 2.05
C ALA A 91 -5.21 -3.83 3.33
N SER A 92 -4.69 -4.34 4.43
CA SER A 92 -4.57 -3.60 5.70
C SER A 92 -3.15 -3.65 6.20
N PHE A 93 -2.52 -2.49 6.36
CA PHE A 93 -1.21 -2.39 6.99
C PHE A 93 -1.34 -2.37 8.50
N ASN A 94 -0.78 -3.38 9.16
CA ASN A 94 -0.61 -3.37 10.61
C ASN A 94 0.66 -2.55 10.92
N ILE A 95 0.51 -1.26 11.20
CA ILE A 95 1.62 -0.44 11.72
C ILE A 95 1.59 -0.62 13.25
N GLU A 96 2.47 -1.48 13.77
CA GLU A 96 2.76 -1.50 15.20
C GLU A 96 3.58 -0.24 15.54
N LEU A 97 2.98 0.65 16.32
CA LEU A 97 3.61 1.85 16.89
C LEU A 97 4.15 1.56 18.29
#